data_AF-A0AA37B3N5-F1
#
_entry.id   AF-A0AA37B3N5-F1
#
_cell.length_a   1.000
_cell.length_b   1.000
_cell.length_c   1.000
_cell.angle_alpha   90.00
_cell.angle_beta   90.00
_cell.angle_gamma   90.00
#
_symmetry.space_group_name_H-M   'P 1'
#
loop_
_entity.id
_entity.type
_entity.pdbx_description
1 polymer ?
#
loop_
_entity_poly.entity_id
_entity_poly.type
_entity_poly.pdbx_seq_one_letter_code
_entity_poly.pdbx_strand_id
1 'polypeptide(L)'
;MTLTPFIKGGEILVAKVGGKLATKILDDTVDTASSVAKIDKDDLNTFEAPVSGKPSGGTVAKVEVPSPSDSQVPAGESLVKRESGGTLIMHDNFDGHAVQLHVGKTEEQLLKRFDETPHIKGSGTFTDMRSADIAVGETLNVKQQDIQEWLVGDKVKLELNHNVGRDIGIVIPRGGNNSSAAQKVTVILVRDPSMPQGYLIKTAHPEL
;
A
#
# COMPACT_ATOMS: atom_id res chain seq x y z
N MET A 1 3.07 40.96 13.73
CA MET A 1 3.50 41.23 12.34
C MET A 1 3.66 39.89 11.66
N THR A 2 2.72 39.55 10.79
CA THR A 2 2.59 38.24 10.15
C THR A 2 3.37 38.27 8.84
N LEU A 3 4.38 37.40 8.68
CA LEU A 3 5.10 37.25 7.41
C LEU A 3 4.64 35.96 6.74
N THR A 4 3.87 36.11 5.68
CA THR A 4 3.49 35.04 4.75
C THR A 4 4.62 34.82 3.74
N PRO A 5 5.11 33.58 3.52
CA PRO A 5 6.04 33.31 2.44
C PRO A 5 5.31 33.11 1.09
N PHE A 6 5.79 33.82 0.07
CA PHE A 6 5.40 33.73 -1.34
C PHE A 6 6.39 32.82 -2.08
N ILE A 7 5.88 31.80 -2.79
CA ILE A 7 6.70 30.86 -3.58
C ILE A 7 6.50 31.16 -5.07
N LYS A 8 7.55 31.57 -5.78
CA LYS A 8 7.60 31.56 -7.25
C LYS A 8 9.02 31.19 -7.70
N GLY A 9 9.14 30.06 -8.40
CA GLY A 9 10.39 29.58 -8.97
C GLY A 9 11.24 28.84 -7.94
N GLY A 10 11.54 27.57 -8.20
CA GLY A 10 12.29 26.71 -7.29
C GLY A 10 13.70 27.21 -7.05
N GLU A 11 13.90 27.87 -5.91
CA GLU A 11 15.21 28.11 -5.32
C GLU A 11 15.06 28.11 -3.79
N ILE A 12 15.66 27.12 -3.12
CA ILE A 12 15.73 27.09 -1.66
C ILE A 12 16.97 27.87 -1.24
N LEU A 13 16.77 29.10 -0.77
CA LEU A 13 17.80 29.86 -0.04
C LEU A 13 17.95 29.27 1.37
N VAL A 14 18.89 28.34 1.55
CA VAL A 14 19.35 27.94 2.88
C VAL A 14 20.36 28.98 3.38
N ALA A 15 19.96 29.81 4.34
CA ALA A 15 20.88 30.63 5.10
C ALA A 15 21.74 29.72 6.01
N LYS A 16 23.03 29.57 5.68
CA LYS A 16 24.01 28.84 6.51
C LYS A 16 24.97 29.83 7.17
N VAL A 17 24.89 29.90 8.50
CA VAL A 17 25.91 30.57 9.33
C VAL A 17 26.92 29.51 9.79
N GLY A 18 28.18 29.69 9.39
CA GLY A 18 29.35 29.12 10.06
C GLY A 18 29.90 27.79 9.52
N GLY A 19 31.00 27.88 8.75
CA GLY A 19 32.09 26.89 8.84
C GLY A 19 32.37 25.98 7.64
N LYS A 20 33.30 26.45 6.80
CA LYS A 20 34.20 25.73 5.87
C LYS A 20 33.66 25.29 4.48
N LEU A 21 34.09 26.08 3.50
CA LEU A 21 33.99 25.90 2.05
C LEU A 21 35.09 24.94 1.56
N ALA A 22 34.75 24.06 0.62
CA ALA A 22 35.72 23.46 -0.29
C ALA A 22 35.06 23.35 -1.68
N THR A 23 35.38 24.32 -2.53
CA THR A 23 35.08 24.36 -3.96
C THR A 23 36.12 23.53 -4.70
N LYS A 24 35.70 22.58 -5.54
CA LYS A 24 36.55 22.03 -6.60
C LYS A 24 35.76 22.01 -7.90
N ILE A 25 35.98 23.07 -8.69
CA ILE A 25 35.65 23.14 -10.11
C ILE A 25 36.80 22.45 -10.85
N LEU A 26 36.49 21.52 -11.74
CA LEU A 26 37.37 21.10 -12.83
C LEU A 26 36.52 21.11 -14.09
N ASP A 27 36.80 22.09 -14.94
CA ASP A 27 36.40 22.18 -16.33
C ASP A 27 37.71 22.09 -17.12
N ASP A 28 37.79 21.20 -18.12
CA ASP A 28 38.74 21.28 -19.23
C ASP A 28 38.38 20.25 -20.32
N THR A 29 37.69 20.77 -21.35
CA THR A 29 37.99 20.68 -22.80
C THR A 29 38.31 19.33 -23.50
N VAL A 30 37.34 18.94 -24.35
CA VAL A 30 37.36 18.48 -25.77
C VAL A 30 38.54 17.70 -26.43
N ASP A 31 38.14 16.57 -27.03
CA ASP A 31 38.41 16.06 -28.41
C ASP A 31 39.78 15.43 -28.76
N THR A 32 39.80 14.11 -29.06
CA THR A 32 39.84 13.57 -30.44
C THR A 32 40.14 12.06 -30.53
N ALA A 33 39.46 11.45 -31.51
CA ALA A 33 39.85 10.31 -32.35
C ALA A 33 39.53 8.85 -31.94
N SER A 34 38.48 8.35 -32.61
CA SER A 34 38.51 7.21 -33.54
C SER A 34 37.97 5.85 -33.05
N SER A 35 36.74 5.54 -33.47
CA SER A 35 36.47 4.40 -34.37
C SER A 35 35.01 4.42 -34.83
N VAL A 36 34.80 4.69 -36.12
CA VAL A 36 33.51 4.63 -36.81
C VAL A 36 33.40 3.26 -37.47
N ALA A 37 32.38 2.47 -37.11
CA ALA A 37 31.89 1.37 -37.93
C ALA A 37 30.57 1.82 -38.59
N LYS A 38 30.57 1.82 -39.91
CA LYS A 38 29.45 2.17 -40.79
C LYS A 38 28.38 1.09 -40.70
N ILE A 39 27.11 1.49 -40.61
CA ILE A 39 25.97 0.62 -40.93
C ILE A 39 25.27 1.28 -42.12
N ASP A 40 25.30 0.58 -43.24
CA ASP A 40 24.70 0.96 -44.51
C ASP A 40 23.16 0.94 -44.42
N LYS A 41 22.54 1.88 -45.13
CA LYS A 41 21.10 1.96 -45.32
C LYS A 41 20.75 1.17 -46.57
N ASP A 42 20.24 -0.04 -46.40
CA ASP A 42 19.37 -0.75 -47.35
C ASP A 42 18.96 -2.05 -46.66
N ASP A 43 17.71 -2.13 -46.19
CA ASP A 43 16.92 -3.36 -45.98
C ASP A 43 15.55 -2.99 -45.37
N LEU A 44 14.68 -2.47 -46.23
CA LEU A 44 13.23 -2.39 -46.03
C LEU A 44 12.58 -3.56 -46.79
N ASN A 45 11.59 -4.19 -46.16
CA ASN A 45 10.72 -5.29 -46.60
C ASN A 45 11.28 -6.73 -46.53
N THR A 46 10.56 -7.59 -45.81
CA THR A 46 9.59 -8.55 -46.40
C THR A 46 9.16 -9.56 -45.32
N PHE A 47 7.88 -9.57 -44.94
CA PHE A 47 7.25 -10.78 -44.39
C PHE A 47 5.78 -10.81 -44.79
N GLU A 48 5.48 -11.54 -45.85
CA GLU A 48 4.15 -12.09 -46.11
C GLU A 48 4.12 -13.57 -45.71
N ALA A 49 3.02 -14.02 -45.13
CA ALA A 49 2.57 -15.41 -45.22
C ALA A 49 1.02 -15.49 -45.08
N PRO A 50 0.35 -16.48 -45.73
CA PRO A 50 -1.01 -16.34 -46.26
C PRO A 50 -2.15 -16.98 -45.44
N VAL A 51 -3.38 -16.77 -45.91
CA VAL A 51 -4.67 -17.07 -45.25
C VAL A 51 -5.36 -18.37 -45.75
N SER A 52 -6.26 -18.91 -44.91
CA SER A 52 -7.49 -19.69 -45.17
C SER A 52 -7.51 -21.23 -45.15
N GLY A 53 -8.31 -21.76 -44.20
CA GLY A 53 -9.10 -23.02 -44.29
C GLY A 53 -10.14 -23.15 -43.15
N LYS A 54 -11.41 -23.46 -43.46
CA LYS A 54 -12.58 -23.72 -42.57
C LYS A 54 -13.48 -24.78 -43.28
N PRO A 55 -14.56 -25.40 -42.73
CA PRO A 55 -15.06 -25.70 -41.35
C PRO A 55 -15.41 -27.22 -41.12
N SER A 56 -15.83 -27.64 -39.91
CA SER A 56 -17.01 -28.52 -39.62
C SER A 56 -16.95 -29.26 -38.25
N GLY A 57 -18.12 -29.38 -37.57
CA GLY A 57 -18.45 -30.49 -36.63
C GLY A 57 -18.60 -30.13 -35.15
N GLY A 58 -19.80 -30.28 -34.57
CA GLY A 58 -20.16 -29.79 -33.23
C GLY A 58 -20.40 -30.84 -32.11
N THR A 59 -20.91 -30.31 -30.97
CA THR A 59 -21.45 -30.94 -29.73
C THR A 59 -20.42 -31.61 -28.80
N VAL A 60 -20.36 -31.41 -27.47
CA VAL A 60 -21.37 -31.09 -26.43
C VAL A 60 -20.82 -30.14 -25.35
N ALA A 61 -21.68 -29.25 -24.83
CA ALA A 61 -21.36 -28.35 -23.72
C ALA A 61 -21.48 -29.07 -22.37
N LYS A 62 -20.42 -29.06 -21.57
CA LYS A 62 -20.49 -29.28 -20.12
C LYS A 62 -20.63 -27.90 -19.47
N VAL A 63 -21.81 -27.62 -18.92
CA VAL A 63 -22.04 -26.42 -18.10
C VAL A 63 -21.33 -26.65 -16.78
N GLU A 64 -20.10 -26.17 -16.67
CA GLU A 64 -19.43 -25.99 -15.39
C GLU A 64 -19.76 -24.57 -14.92
N VAL A 65 -20.44 -24.48 -13.79
CA VAL A 65 -20.83 -23.21 -13.17
C VAL A 65 -19.53 -22.50 -12.75
N PRO A 66 -19.19 -21.31 -13.28
CA PRO A 66 -18.01 -20.61 -12.83
C PRO A 66 -18.22 -20.10 -11.40
N SER A 67 -17.36 -20.58 -10.50
CA SER A 67 -17.14 -20.06 -9.15
C SER A 67 -16.72 -18.58 -9.23
N PRO A 68 -17.20 -17.69 -8.35
CA PRO A 68 -16.87 -16.27 -8.41
C PRO A 68 -15.46 -16.03 -7.89
N SER A 69 -14.46 -16.17 -8.76
CA SER A 69 -13.04 -15.87 -8.48
C SER A 69 -12.50 -14.72 -9.35
N ASP A 70 -13.35 -13.77 -9.75
CA ASP A 70 -12.92 -12.55 -10.45
C ASP A 70 -12.83 -11.36 -9.49
N SER A 71 -11.87 -11.45 -8.58
CA SER A 71 -11.28 -10.25 -7.96
C SER A 71 -9.77 -10.35 -8.03
N GLN A 72 -9.27 -10.58 -9.24
CA GLN A 72 -7.85 -10.40 -9.56
C GLN A 72 -7.56 -8.91 -9.57
N VAL A 73 -7.10 -8.42 -8.42
CA VAL A 73 -6.34 -7.18 -8.37
C VAL A 73 -5.07 -7.34 -9.20
N PRO A 74 -4.78 -6.40 -10.14
CA PRO A 74 -3.61 -6.51 -10.98
C PRO A 74 -2.35 -6.54 -10.11
N ALA A 75 -1.45 -7.46 -10.43
CA ALA A 75 -0.20 -7.66 -9.70
C ALA A 75 0.60 -6.35 -9.67
N GLY A 76 0.59 -5.67 -8.52
CA GLY A 76 1.39 -4.47 -8.27
C GLY A 76 0.64 -3.30 -7.63
N GLU A 77 -0.70 -3.29 -7.60
CA GLU A 77 -1.45 -2.21 -6.98
C GLU A 77 -1.89 -2.58 -5.55
N SER A 78 -1.57 -1.70 -4.59
CA SER A 78 -1.99 -1.82 -3.19
C SER A 78 -3.51 -1.73 -3.07
N LEU A 79 -4.13 -2.71 -2.43
CA LEU A 79 -5.58 -2.71 -2.23
C LEU A 79 -6.01 -1.54 -1.38
N VAL A 80 -5.25 -1.25 -0.33
CA VAL A 80 -5.52 -0.09 0.52
C VAL A 80 -5.47 1.19 -0.28
N LYS A 81 -4.50 1.34 -1.20
CA LYS A 81 -4.42 2.50 -2.08
C LYS A 81 -5.65 2.62 -2.98
N ARG A 82 -6.11 1.51 -3.55
CA ARG A 82 -7.31 1.50 -4.40
C ARG A 82 -8.57 1.91 -3.62
N GLU A 83 -8.76 1.38 -2.42
CA GLU A 83 -9.99 1.61 -1.64
C GLU A 83 -9.98 2.91 -0.82
N SER A 84 -8.80 3.39 -0.39
CA SER A 84 -8.67 4.58 0.48
C SER A 84 -8.01 5.79 -0.19
N GLY A 85 -7.48 5.62 -1.40
CA GLY A 85 -6.71 6.65 -2.10
C GLY A 85 -5.26 6.82 -1.60
N GLY A 86 -4.81 6.01 -0.63
CA GLY A 86 -3.45 6.07 -0.06
C GLY A 86 -2.96 4.71 0.44
N THR A 87 -1.65 4.51 0.50
CA THR A 87 -1.07 3.28 1.09
C THR A 87 -1.12 3.33 2.62
N LEU A 88 -0.99 2.19 3.31
CA LEU A 88 -0.87 2.17 4.78
C LEU A 88 0.26 3.09 5.29
N ILE A 89 1.39 3.14 4.58
CA ILE A 89 2.52 4.03 4.92
C ILE A 89 2.11 5.51 4.80
N MET A 90 1.31 5.86 3.78
CA MET A 90 0.79 7.22 3.64
C MET A 90 -0.07 7.58 4.86
N HIS A 91 -1.02 6.72 5.24
CA HIS A 91 -1.86 6.96 6.43
C HIS A 91 -1.02 7.08 7.70
N ASP A 92 -0.02 6.22 7.90
CA ASP A 92 0.91 6.31 9.03
C ASP A 92 1.74 7.60 9.05
N ASN A 93 2.12 8.14 7.88
CA ASN A 93 2.86 9.41 7.79
C ASN A 93 2.03 10.64 8.18
N PHE A 94 0.70 10.54 8.20
CA PHE A 94 -0.17 11.62 8.66
C PHE A 94 -0.40 11.52 10.17
N ASP A 95 -1.22 10.58 10.60
CA ASP A 95 -1.48 10.32 12.02
C ASP A 95 -1.96 8.87 12.25
N GLY A 96 -1.76 7.99 11.27
CA GLY A 96 -1.99 6.55 11.40
C GLY A 96 -0.86 5.87 12.16
N HIS A 97 -1.02 4.60 12.49
CA HIS A 97 0.05 3.79 13.10
C HIS A 97 -0.14 2.28 12.88
N ALA A 98 -0.79 1.87 11.78
CA ALA A 98 -1.02 0.47 11.47
C ALA A 98 0.30 -0.25 11.15
N VAL A 99 1.13 0.34 10.29
CA VAL A 99 2.43 -0.24 9.93
C VAL A 99 3.37 -0.21 11.13
N GLN A 100 3.45 0.95 11.79
CA GLN A 100 4.37 1.16 12.90
C GLN A 100 4.13 0.18 14.04
N LEU A 101 2.87 -0.10 14.39
CA LEU A 101 2.55 -0.89 15.58
C LEU A 101 2.16 -2.34 15.30
N HIS A 102 1.76 -2.67 14.08
CA HIS A 102 1.08 -3.95 13.81
C HIS A 102 1.58 -4.70 12.57
N VAL A 103 2.70 -4.31 11.96
CA VAL A 103 3.28 -5.07 10.82
C VAL A 103 4.64 -5.65 11.21
N GLY A 104 4.79 -6.97 11.01
CA GLY A 104 6.06 -7.69 11.17
C GLY A 104 6.68 -7.64 12.57
N LYS A 105 5.85 -7.62 13.63
CA LYS A 105 6.35 -7.64 15.01
C LYS A 105 6.78 -9.04 15.44
N THR A 106 7.82 -9.11 16.25
CA THR A 106 8.20 -10.36 16.92
C THR A 106 7.31 -10.62 18.14
N GLU A 107 7.24 -11.85 18.60
CA GLU A 107 6.46 -12.21 19.80
C GLU A 107 6.94 -11.43 21.04
N GLU A 108 8.25 -11.22 21.18
CA GLU A 108 8.82 -10.43 22.28
C GLU A 108 8.35 -8.97 22.23
N GLN A 109 8.26 -8.39 21.03
CA GLN A 109 7.71 -7.05 20.84
C GLN A 109 6.22 -6.99 21.17
N LEU A 110 5.45 -8.01 20.81
CA LEU A 110 4.04 -8.11 21.14
C LEU A 110 3.83 -8.21 22.67
N LEU A 111 4.65 -9.00 23.36
CA LEU A 111 4.61 -9.15 24.82
C LEU A 111 4.99 -7.84 25.52
N LYS A 112 6.08 -7.19 25.10
CA LYS A 112 6.54 -5.91 25.67
C LYS A 112 5.48 -4.81 25.58
N ARG A 113 4.61 -4.87 24.56
CA ARG A 113 3.52 -3.90 24.39
C ARG A 113 2.55 -3.89 25.58
N PHE A 114 2.40 -5.00 26.31
CA PHE A 114 1.52 -5.05 27.47
C PHE A 114 1.99 -4.17 28.64
N ASP A 115 3.28 -3.84 28.69
CA ASP A 115 3.87 -2.92 29.66
C ASP A 115 3.68 -1.46 29.21
N GLU A 116 3.78 -1.20 27.90
CA GLU A 116 3.66 0.13 27.32
C GLU A 116 2.21 0.59 27.17
N THR A 117 1.27 -0.34 26.96
CA THR A 117 -0.17 -0.05 26.82
C THR A 117 -0.99 -0.95 27.75
N PRO A 118 -1.16 -0.58 29.04
CA PRO A 118 -1.67 -1.50 30.06
C PRO A 118 -3.14 -1.92 29.89
N HIS A 119 -3.91 -1.23 29.05
CA HIS A 119 -5.34 -1.47 28.87
C HIS A 119 -5.70 -2.32 27.63
N ILE A 120 -4.72 -2.79 26.85
CA ILE A 120 -5.01 -3.64 25.67
C ILE A 120 -5.34 -5.08 26.10
N LYS A 121 -6.33 -5.67 25.44
CA LYS A 121 -6.78 -7.05 25.70
C LYS A 121 -5.98 -8.11 24.94
N GLY A 122 -5.22 -7.69 23.94
CA GLY A 122 -4.35 -8.52 23.14
C GLY A 122 -3.39 -7.65 22.35
N SER A 123 -2.33 -8.27 21.85
CA SER A 123 -1.29 -7.64 21.05
C SER A 123 -1.12 -8.49 19.79
N GLY A 124 -1.44 -7.92 18.63
CA GLY A 124 -1.43 -8.62 17.35
C GLY A 124 -0.59 -7.92 16.29
N THR A 125 -0.08 -8.71 15.34
CA THR A 125 0.70 -8.22 14.19
C THR A 125 0.34 -9.01 12.94
N PHE A 126 0.24 -8.30 11.81
CA PHE A 126 0.28 -8.90 10.49
C PHE A 126 1.65 -9.54 10.26
N THR A 127 1.66 -10.62 9.48
CA THR A 127 2.90 -11.32 9.09
C THR A 127 3.88 -10.36 8.39
N ASP A 128 3.38 -9.60 7.42
CA ASP A 128 4.17 -8.66 6.62
C ASP A 128 3.29 -7.55 6.03
N MET A 129 3.92 -6.60 5.34
CA MET A 129 3.25 -5.46 4.70
C MET A 129 2.21 -5.90 3.66
N ARG A 130 2.48 -6.99 2.92
CA ARG A 130 1.56 -7.48 1.89
C ARG A 130 0.30 -8.06 2.53
N SER A 131 0.46 -8.82 3.61
CA SER A 131 -0.64 -9.41 4.38
C SER A 131 -1.52 -8.32 4.98
N ALA A 132 -0.90 -7.26 5.52
CA ALA A 132 -1.61 -6.08 6.02
C ALA A 132 -2.38 -5.36 4.91
N ASP A 133 -1.72 -5.07 3.77
CA ASP A 133 -2.33 -4.37 2.65
C ASP A 133 -3.55 -5.11 2.12
N ILE A 134 -3.42 -6.42 1.89
CA ILE A 134 -4.53 -7.21 1.35
C ILE A 134 -5.67 -7.30 2.39
N ALA A 135 -5.39 -7.60 3.65
CA ALA A 135 -6.41 -7.76 4.68
C ALA A 135 -7.19 -6.45 4.94
N VAL A 136 -6.48 -5.32 5.02
CA VAL A 136 -7.11 -4.01 5.22
C VAL A 136 -7.89 -3.61 3.97
N GLY A 137 -7.32 -3.77 2.78
CA GLY A 137 -7.99 -3.43 1.53
C GLY A 137 -9.26 -4.24 1.29
N GLU A 138 -9.25 -5.56 1.53
CA GLU A 138 -10.45 -6.40 1.48
C GLU A 138 -11.51 -5.95 2.48
N THR A 139 -11.09 -5.57 3.69
CA THR A 139 -12.00 -5.04 4.72
C THR A 139 -12.65 -3.76 4.26
N LEU A 140 -11.89 -2.80 3.74
CA LEU A 140 -12.45 -1.55 3.21
C LEU A 140 -13.43 -1.80 2.05
N ASN A 141 -13.09 -2.72 1.15
CA ASN A 141 -13.93 -3.08 0.02
C ASN A 141 -15.27 -3.70 0.46
N VAL A 142 -15.22 -4.71 1.33
CA VAL A 142 -16.42 -5.39 1.86
C VAL A 142 -17.27 -4.46 2.73
N LYS A 143 -16.65 -3.50 3.40
CA LYS A 143 -17.30 -2.56 4.33
C LYS A 143 -17.63 -1.20 3.73
N GLN A 144 -17.60 -1.05 2.40
CA GLN A 144 -17.85 0.25 1.76
C GLN A 144 -19.18 0.87 2.19
N GLN A 145 -20.27 0.10 2.29
CA GLN A 145 -21.56 0.65 2.72
C GLN A 145 -21.50 1.23 4.14
N ASP A 146 -20.94 0.48 5.10
CA ASP A 146 -20.75 0.93 6.49
C ASP A 146 -19.93 2.24 6.54
N ILE A 147 -18.91 2.36 5.69
CA ILE A 147 -18.06 3.56 5.58
C ILE A 147 -18.86 4.76 5.04
N GLN A 148 -19.62 4.58 3.96
CA GLN A 148 -20.39 5.67 3.35
C GLN A 148 -21.48 6.18 4.30
N GLU A 149 -22.22 5.27 4.95
CA GLU A 149 -23.20 5.63 5.97
C GLU A 149 -22.54 6.36 7.14
N TRP A 150 -21.41 5.84 7.60
CA TRP A 150 -20.64 6.48 8.67
C TRP A 150 -20.19 7.87 8.29
N LEU A 151 -19.70 8.13 7.06
CA LEU A 151 -19.23 9.43 6.57
C LEU A 151 -20.34 10.49 6.46
N VAL A 152 -21.60 10.09 6.31
CA VAL A 152 -22.74 11.03 6.32
C VAL A 152 -23.19 11.39 7.74
N GLY A 153 -22.89 10.53 8.73
CA GLY A 153 -23.25 10.74 10.14
C GLY A 153 -22.40 11.79 10.88
N ASP A 154 -22.34 11.66 12.20
CA ASP A 154 -21.60 12.56 13.12
C ASP A 154 -20.52 11.86 13.95
N LYS A 155 -20.47 10.52 13.93
CA LYS A 155 -19.48 9.73 14.67
C LYS A 155 -18.07 10.04 14.17
N VAL A 156 -17.17 10.33 15.10
CA VAL A 156 -15.75 10.68 14.82
C VAL A 156 -14.94 9.49 14.33
N LYS A 157 -15.26 8.28 14.81
CA LYS A 157 -14.51 7.04 14.57
C LYS A 157 -15.44 5.94 14.07
N LEU A 158 -14.94 5.10 13.17
CA LEU A 158 -15.56 3.84 12.77
C LEU A 158 -14.62 2.68 13.05
N GLU A 159 -15.14 1.60 13.60
CA GLU A 159 -14.42 0.35 13.77
C GLU A 159 -15.04 -0.69 12.85
N LEU A 160 -14.21 -1.28 11.99
CA LEU A 160 -14.59 -2.26 11.00
C LEU A 160 -13.93 -3.59 11.36
N ASN A 161 -14.74 -4.61 11.57
CA ASN A 161 -14.27 -5.96 11.86
C ASN A 161 -14.58 -6.87 10.67
N HIS A 162 -13.61 -7.68 10.26
CA HIS A 162 -13.74 -8.59 9.13
C HIS A 162 -12.91 -9.86 9.35
N ASN A 163 -13.50 -11.02 9.08
CA ASN A 163 -12.77 -12.28 9.01
C ASN A 163 -12.41 -12.54 7.55
N VAL A 164 -11.10 -12.51 7.25
CA VAL A 164 -10.59 -12.65 5.88
C VAL A 164 -10.49 -14.11 5.41
N GLY A 165 -10.82 -15.08 6.29
CA GLY A 165 -10.88 -16.51 5.98
C GLY A 165 -9.52 -17.19 5.79
N ARG A 166 -8.42 -16.50 6.14
CA ARG A 166 -7.04 -17.01 6.01
C ARG A 166 -6.13 -16.37 7.06
N ASP A 167 -5.01 -17.02 7.31
CA ASP A 167 -4.03 -16.52 8.28
C ASP A 167 -3.36 -15.24 7.76
N ILE A 168 -3.49 -14.17 8.53
CA ILE A 168 -2.94 -12.83 8.20
C ILE A 168 -1.85 -12.39 9.17
N GLY A 169 -1.63 -13.15 10.24
CA GLY A 169 -0.69 -12.81 11.29
C GLY A 169 -0.92 -13.61 12.56
N ILE A 170 -0.44 -13.07 13.67
CA ILE A 170 -0.53 -13.68 14.99
C ILE A 170 -1.05 -12.69 16.03
N VAL A 171 -1.65 -13.23 17.09
CA VAL A 171 -2.11 -12.47 18.26
C VAL A 171 -1.71 -13.19 19.54
N ILE A 172 -1.25 -12.43 20.53
CA ILE A 172 -1.08 -12.88 21.91
C ILE A 172 -2.19 -12.22 22.75
N PRO A 173 -3.09 -12.98 23.41
CA PRO A 173 -4.07 -12.42 24.32
C PRO A 173 -3.40 -11.96 25.63
N ARG A 174 -3.97 -10.96 26.31
CA ARG A 174 -3.41 -10.49 27.57
C ARG A 174 -3.45 -11.59 28.63
N GLY A 175 -2.33 -11.77 29.33
CA GLY A 175 -2.14 -12.86 30.30
C GLY A 175 -1.73 -14.19 29.67
N GLY A 176 -1.69 -14.28 28.34
CA GLY A 176 -1.10 -15.39 27.61
C GLY A 176 0.37 -15.15 27.27
N ASN A 177 1.10 -16.24 27.04
CA ASN A 177 2.51 -16.23 26.61
C ASN A 177 2.72 -16.88 25.24
N ASN A 178 1.66 -17.44 24.65
CA ASN A 178 1.73 -18.12 23.36
C ASN A 178 0.95 -17.30 22.32
N SER A 179 1.47 -17.26 21.11
CA SER A 179 0.79 -16.68 19.96
C SER A 179 -0.23 -17.67 19.37
N SER A 180 -1.23 -17.13 18.68
CA SER A 180 -2.19 -17.89 17.88
C SER A 180 -2.36 -17.22 16.54
N ALA A 181 -2.55 -18.03 15.48
CA ALA A 181 -2.85 -17.53 14.15
C ALA A 181 -4.15 -16.71 14.17
N ALA A 182 -4.13 -15.58 13.48
CA ALA A 182 -5.26 -14.67 13.39
C ALA A 182 -5.78 -14.59 11.95
N GLN A 183 -7.11 -14.66 11.83
CA GLN A 183 -7.82 -14.53 10.56
C GLN A 183 -8.78 -13.33 10.54
N LYS A 184 -8.96 -12.70 11.71
CA LYS A 184 -9.82 -11.54 11.89
C LYS A 184 -8.97 -10.28 11.98
N VAL A 185 -9.43 -9.22 11.33
CA VAL A 185 -8.81 -7.90 11.35
C VAL A 185 -9.80 -6.87 11.85
N THR A 186 -9.30 -5.97 12.70
CA THR A 186 -9.96 -4.72 13.06
C THR A 186 -9.28 -3.57 12.34
N VAL A 187 -10.06 -2.75 11.65
CA VAL A 187 -9.61 -1.50 11.02
C VAL A 187 -10.34 -0.34 11.70
N ILE A 188 -9.59 0.66 12.14
CA ILE A 188 -10.14 1.85 12.79
C ILE A 188 -9.95 3.04 11.86
N LEU A 189 -11.05 3.66 11.46
CA LEU A 189 -11.09 4.87 10.64
C LEU A 189 -11.42 6.08 11.50
N VAL A 190 -10.81 7.22 11.19
CA VAL A 190 -11.18 8.53 11.74
C VAL A 190 -11.46 9.50 10.59
N ARG A 191 -12.44 10.38 10.78
CA ARG A 191 -12.79 11.36 9.74
C ARG A 191 -11.64 12.33 9.53
N ASP A 192 -11.31 12.54 8.27
CA ASP A 192 -10.32 13.52 7.86
C ASP A 192 -10.67 14.02 6.44
N PRO A 193 -11.33 15.18 6.33
CA PRO A 193 -11.69 15.76 5.03
C PRO A 193 -10.50 16.11 4.14
N SER A 194 -9.27 16.14 4.67
CA SER A 194 -8.07 16.36 3.88
C SER A 194 -7.60 15.09 3.15
N MET A 195 -8.11 13.91 3.53
CA MET A 195 -7.79 12.65 2.88
C MET A 195 -8.63 12.41 1.63
N PRO A 196 -8.11 11.69 0.61
CA PRO A 196 -8.82 11.48 -0.65
C PRO A 196 -10.22 10.86 -0.52
N GLN A 197 -10.43 9.99 0.47
CA GLN A 197 -11.72 9.35 0.75
C GLN A 197 -12.44 9.93 1.98
N GLY A 198 -11.98 11.08 2.49
CA GLY A 198 -12.59 11.76 3.65
C GLY A 198 -12.31 11.11 5.00
N TYR A 199 -11.41 10.12 5.05
CA TYR A 199 -10.99 9.45 6.28
C TYR A 199 -9.51 9.04 6.24
N LEU A 200 -8.94 8.93 7.45
CA LEU A 200 -7.64 8.37 7.73
C LEU A 200 -7.81 6.95 8.31
N ILE A 201 -6.99 6.01 7.88
CA ILE A 201 -6.82 4.72 8.54
C ILE A 201 -5.97 4.96 9.78
N LYS A 202 -6.61 5.13 10.94
CA LYS A 202 -5.93 5.44 12.20
C LYS A 202 -5.06 4.27 12.65
N THR A 203 -5.59 3.06 12.55
CA THR A 203 -4.84 1.83 12.81
C THR A 203 -5.56 0.63 12.20
N ALA A 204 -4.83 -0.47 12.04
CA ALA A 204 -5.39 -1.77 11.72
C ALA A 204 -4.54 -2.85 12.40
N HIS A 205 -5.17 -3.90 12.91
CA HIS A 205 -4.46 -4.99 13.55
C HIS A 205 -5.22 -6.32 13.48
N PRO A 206 -4.51 -7.46 13.48
CA PRO A 206 -5.16 -8.75 13.69
C PRO A 206 -5.75 -8.88 15.10
N GLU A 207 -6.79 -9.68 15.20
CA GLU A 207 -7.42 -10.10 16.46
C GLU A 207 -7.87 -11.57 16.37
N LEU A 208 -8.24 -12.15 17.52
CA LEU A 208 -8.75 -13.52 17.63
C LEU A 208 -10.23 -13.60 17.24
#